data_AF-A0A4V1Y441-F1
#
_entry.id   AF-A0A4V1Y441-F1
#
_cell.length_a   1.000
_cell.length_b   1.000
_cell.length_c   1.000
_cell.angle_alpha   90.00
_cell.angle_beta   90.00
_cell.angle_gamma   90.00
#
_symmetry.space_group_name_H-M   'P 1'
#
loop_
_entity.id
_entity.type
_entity.pdbx_description
1 polymer ?
#
loop_
_entity_poly.entity_id
_entity_poly.type
_entity_poly.pdbx_seq_one_letter_code
_entity_poly.pdbx_strand_id
1 'polypeptide(L)'
;MTGVKGGFCHGIKPRIQDLMWGTESVGDVATRRAMIRTAIAICDQCPMQAECIATGIVSHDRWGVIGGLGLKGRRLLARMAIEDGCPCTPRDTAPREALIR
;
A
#
# COMPACT_ATOMS: atom_id res chain seq x y z
N MET A 1 7.52 2.75 9.86
CA MET A 1 7.13 3.72 8.80
C MET A 1 6.35 4.87 9.44
N THR A 2 6.43 6.10 8.94
CA THR A 2 5.46 7.16 9.28
C THR A 2 4.42 7.22 8.16
N GLY A 3 3.14 7.03 8.50
CA GLY A 3 2.05 6.89 7.54
C GLY A 3 2.00 8.02 6.53
N VAL A 4 1.54 7.71 5.32
CA VAL A 4 1.54 8.63 4.18
C VAL A 4 0.67 9.84 4.50
N LYS A 5 1.22 11.06 4.32
CA LYS A 5 0.51 12.32 4.61
C LYS A 5 -0.82 12.36 3.87
N GLY A 6 -1.91 12.68 4.58
CA GLY A 6 -3.28 12.67 4.06
C GLY A 6 -4.01 11.31 4.20
N GLY A 7 -3.29 10.25 4.57
CA GLY A 7 -3.86 8.92 4.73
C GLY A 7 -4.37 8.68 6.14
N PHE A 8 -5.28 7.71 6.31
CA PHE A 8 -5.77 7.33 7.64
C PHE A 8 -4.69 6.72 8.53
N CYS A 9 -3.62 6.18 7.94
CA CYS A 9 -2.45 5.74 8.68
C CYS A 9 -1.57 6.90 9.19
N HIS A 10 -1.77 8.12 8.71
CA HIS A 10 -1.02 9.30 9.13
C HIS A 10 -1.36 9.68 10.58
N GLY A 11 -0.36 10.09 11.36
CA GLY A 11 -0.56 10.51 12.76
C GLY A 11 -0.81 9.39 13.77
N ILE A 12 -1.03 8.14 13.31
CA ILE A 12 -1.08 6.96 14.19
C ILE A 12 0.29 6.77 14.88
N LYS A 13 0.31 6.33 16.14
CA LYS A 13 1.58 6.07 16.86
C LYS A 13 2.45 5.07 16.07
N PRO A 14 3.78 5.29 15.95
CA PRO A 14 4.66 4.43 15.15
C PRO A 14 4.55 2.94 15.48
N ARG A 15 4.47 2.60 16.77
CA ARG A 15 4.27 1.21 17.22
C ARG A 15 3.02 0.54 16.62
N ILE A 16 1.91 1.26 16.51
CA ILE A 16 0.68 0.73 15.92
C ILE A 16 0.86 0.60 14.40
N GLN A 17 1.56 1.56 13.77
CA GLN A 17 1.83 1.50 12.35
C GLN A 17 2.68 0.29 11.96
N ASP A 18 3.73 0.02 12.74
CA ASP A 18 4.61 -1.13 12.50
C ASP A 18 3.88 -2.46 12.73
N LEU A 19 2.94 -2.53 13.70
CA LEU A 19 2.13 -3.73 13.89
C LEU A 19 1.20 -4.04 12.72
N MET A 20 0.66 -3.01 12.06
CA MET A 20 -0.41 -3.13 11.06
C MET A 20 0.09 -3.06 9.61
N TRP A 21 0.90 -2.06 9.29
CA TRP A 21 1.45 -1.87 7.94
C TRP A 21 2.87 -2.45 7.81
N GLY A 22 3.67 -2.45 8.88
CA GLY A 22 5.07 -2.92 8.90
C GLY A 22 5.27 -4.29 9.56
N THR A 23 4.32 -5.23 9.37
CA THR A 23 4.11 -6.44 10.20
C THR A 23 5.27 -7.43 10.37
N GLU A 24 6.47 -7.12 9.85
CA GLU A 24 7.68 -7.95 9.87
C GLU A 24 8.12 -8.35 11.28
N SER A 25 7.89 -7.48 12.26
CA SER A 25 8.23 -7.70 13.67
C SER A 25 7.21 -8.57 14.43
N VAL A 26 6.06 -8.89 13.84
CA VAL A 26 5.02 -9.71 14.48
C VAL A 26 5.36 -11.19 14.32
N GLY A 27 5.87 -11.82 15.38
CA GLY A 27 6.32 -13.22 15.36
C GLY A 27 5.18 -14.24 15.21
N ASP A 28 4.02 -13.98 15.81
CA ASP A 28 2.87 -14.88 15.69
C ASP A 28 2.14 -14.72 14.35
N VAL A 29 1.93 -15.84 13.65
CA VAL A 29 1.33 -15.87 12.30
C VAL A 29 -0.14 -15.46 12.34
N ALA A 30 -0.90 -15.88 13.35
CA ALA A 30 -2.33 -15.56 13.46
C ALA A 30 -2.53 -14.06 13.71
N THR A 31 -1.78 -13.50 14.65
CA THR A 31 -1.75 -12.07 14.95
C THR A 31 -1.30 -11.27 13.75
N ARG A 32 -0.23 -11.68 13.06
CA ARG A 32 0.24 -11.02 11.83
C ARG A 32 -0.87 -10.95 10.77
N ARG A 33 -1.56 -12.07 10.52
CA ARG A 33 -2.68 -12.11 9.57
C ARG A 33 -3.82 -11.18 9.99
N ALA A 34 -4.16 -11.16 11.28
CA ALA A 34 -5.19 -10.26 11.79
C ALA A 34 -4.80 -8.80 11.59
N MET A 35 -3.57 -8.41 11.93
CA MET A 35 -3.07 -7.04 11.77
C MET A 35 -3.04 -6.61 10.30
N ILE A 36 -2.62 -7.48 9.39
CA ILE A 36 -2.67 -7.24 7.95
C ILE A 36 -4.12 -6.99 7.51
N ARG A 37 -5.07 -7.84 7.91
CA ARG A 37 -6.50 -7.66 7.54
C ARG A 37 -7.06 -6.34 8.07
N THR A 38 -6.73 -5.96 9.30
CA THR A 38 -7.15 -4.68 9.87
C THR A 38 -6.54 -3.50 9.10
N ALA A 39 -5.26 -3.57 8.73
CA ALA A 39 -4.61 -2.54 7.91
C ALA A 39 -5.29 -2.39 6.55
N ILE A 40 -5.65 -3.51 5.91
CA ILE A 40 -6.38 -3.53 4.63
C ILE A 40 -7.74 -2.86 4.78
N ALA A 41 -8.53 -3.24 5.79
CA ALA A 41 -9.85 -2.65 6.02
C ALA A 41 -9.80 -1.13 6.25
N ILE A 42 -8.75 -0.62 6.89
CA ILE A 42 -8.53 0.83 7.03
C ILE A 42 -8.14 1.46 5.68
N CYS A 43 -7.30 0.79 4.89
CA CYS A 43 -6.91 1.30 3.58
C CYS A 43 -8.09 1.37 2.61
N ASP A 44 -9.03 0.43 2.65
CA ASP A 44 -10.22 0.40 1.78
C ASP A 44 -11.15 1.59 2.00
N GLN A 45 -11.11 2.19 3.20
CA GLN A 45 -11.87 3.40 3.51
C GLN A 45 -11.07 4.68 3.27
N CYS A 46 -9.77 4.56 2.96
CA CYS A 46 -8.87 5.70 2.89
C CYS A 46 -9.06 6.46 1.56
N PRO A 47 -9.34 7.77 1.58
CA PRO A 47 -9.65 8.53 0.37
C PRO A 47 -8.50 8.58 -0.65
N MET A 48 -7.26 8.35 -0.18
CA MET A 48 -6.07 8.33 -1.02
C MET A 48 -5.59 6.91 -1.38
N GLN A 49 -6.42 5.87 -1.20
CA GLN A 49 -6.01 4.48 -1.40
C GLN A 49 -5.35 4.26 -2.77
N ALA A 50 -6.02 4.70 -3.84
CA ALA A 50 -5.51 4.54 -5.21
C ALA A 50 -4.15 5.21 -5.42
N GLU A 51 -3.97 6.42 -4.90
CA GLU A 51 -2.70 7.14 -4.97
C GLU A 51 -1.61 6.42 -4.17
N CYS A 52 -1.96 5.92 -2.99
CA CYS A 52 -1.06 5.15 -2.13
C CYS A 52 -0.60 3.85 -2.81
N ILE A 53 -1.51 3.12 -3.49
CA ILE A 53 -1.15 1.95 -4.30
C ILE A 53 -0.16 2.35 -5.40
N ALA A 54 -0.47 3.41 -6.14
CA ALA A 54 0.35 3.86 -7.25
C ALA A 54 1.75 4.27 -6.79
N THR A 55 1.84 5.04 -5.71
CA THR A 55 3.11 5.39 -5.07
C THR A 55 3.89 4.14 -4.65
N GLY A 56 3.23 3.15 -4.05
CA GLY A 56 3.87 1.91 -3.62
C GLY A 56 4.40 1.04 -4.78
N ILE A 57 3.76 1.11 -5.95
CA ILE A 57 4.23 0.45 -7.18
C ILE A 57 5.46 1.18 -7.72
N VAL A 58 5.34 2.50 -7.87
CA VAL A 58 6.36 3.38 -8.46
C VAL A 58 7.63 3.45 -7.61
N SER A 59 7.50 3.49 -6.28
CA SER A 59 8.65 3.51 -5.36
C SER A 59 9.35 2.15 -5.26
N HIS A 60 8.81 1.11 -5.89
CA HIS A 60 9.24 -0.27 -5.76
C HIS A 60 9.33 -0.73 -4.29
N ASP A 61 8.44 -0.24 -3.43
CA ASP A 61 8.44 -0.63 -2.03
C ASP A 61 8.18 -2.15 -1.92
N ARG A 62 9.05 -2.83 -1.20
CA ARG A 62 9.05 -4.29 -1.05
C ARG A 62 8.35 -4.76 0.21
N TRP A 63 8.00 -3.85 1.11
CA TRP A 63 7.60 -4.18 2.46
C TRP A 63 6.14 -3.83 2.72
N GLY A 64 5.59 -4.52 3.72
CA GLY A 64 4.34 -4.14 4.35
C GLY A 64 3.10 -4.07 3.44
N VAL A 65 2.06 -3.51 4.04
CA VAL A 65 0.80 -3.14 3.38
C VAL A 65 0.91 -1.69 2.94
N ILE A 66 0.58 -1.41 1.68
CA ILE A 66 0.51 -0.04 1.12
C ILE A 66 -0.77 0.03 0.29
N GLY A 67 -1.63 1.00 0.57
CA GLY A 67 -2.91 1.15 -0.11
C GLY A 67 -3.80 -0.10 -0.03
N GLY A 68 -3.67 -0.90 1.03
CA GLY A 68 -4.42 -2.15 1.20
C GLY A 68 -3.81 -3.36 0.48
N LEU A 69 -2.62 -3.23 -0.11
CA LEU A 69 -1.97 -4.32 -0.83
C LEU A 69 -0.59 -4.63 -0.25
N GLY A 70 -0.29 -5.93 -0.14
CA GLY A 70 1.08 -6.42 0.03
C GLY A 70 1.85 -6.44 -1.30
N LEU A 71 3.14 -6.78 -1.25
CA LEU A 71 4.03 -6.79 -2.43
C LEU A 71 3.48 -7.59 -3.62
N LYS A 72 2.90 -8.78 -3.38
CA LYS A 72 2.33 -9.60 -4.46
C LYS A 72 1.16 -8.91 -5.17
N GLY A 73 0.27 -8.28 -4.40
CA GLY A 73 -0.86 -7.53 -4.95
C GLY A 73 -0.39 -6.32 -5.77
N ARG A 74 0.57 -5.55 -5.24
CA ARG A 74 1.16 -4.42 -5.98
C ARG A 74 1.84 -4.85 -7.28
N ARG A 75 2.57 -5.97 -7.28
CA ARG A 75 3.19 -6.53 -8.50
C ARG A 75 2.16 -6.99 -9.54
N LEU A 76 1.05 -7.57 -9.10
CA LEU A 76 -0.04 -7.95 -9.99
C LEU A 76 -0.64 -6.72 -10.66
N LEU A 77 -1.00 -5.70 -9.88
CA LEU A 77 -1.54 -4.45 -10.44
C LEU A 77 -0.54 -3.74 -11.36
N ALA A 78 0.75 -3.71 -10.99
CA ALA A 78 1.78 -3.13 -11.84
C ALA A 78 1.89 -3.85 -13.19
N ARG A 79 1.73 -5.18 -13.21
CA ARG A 79 1.71 -5.96 -14.46
C ARG A 79 0.48 -5.64 -15.29
N MET A 80 -0.70 -5.62 -14.69
CA MET A 80 -1.95 -5.30 -15.39
C MET A 80 -1.87 -3.90 -16.01
N ALA A 81 -1.36 -2.92 -15.26
CA ALA A 81 -1.17 -1.56 -15.77
C ALA A 81 -0.23 -1.50 -17.00
N ILE A 82 0.81 -2.35 -17.04
CA ILE A 82 1.67 -2.48 -18.23
C ILE A 82 0.90 -3.11 -19.41
N GLU A 83 0.12 -4.16 -19.15
CA GLU A 83 -0.71 -4.86 -20.16
C GLU A 83 -1.76 -3.92 -20.78
N ASP A 84 -2.30 -3.01 -19.97
CA ASP A 84 -3.28 -1.99 -20.38
C ASP A 84 -2.62 -0.74 -21.00
N GLY A 85 -1.30 -0.72 -21.18
CA GLY A 85 -0.57 0.39 -21.80
C GLY A 85 -0.43 1.62 -20.91
N CYS A 86 -0.65 1.49 -19.60
CA CYS A 86 -0.50 2.53 -18.60
C CYS A 86 0.58 2.20 -17.56
N PRO A 87 1.87 2.15 -17.96
CA PRO A 87 2.93 1.73 -17.07
C PRO A 87 3.10 2.73 -15.92
N CYS A 88 2.87 2.28 -14.68
CA CYS A 88 3.11 3.08 -13.47
C CYS A 88 4.62 3.22 -13.20
N THR A 89 5.27 4.25 -13.76
CA THR A 89 6.71 4.53 -13.65
C THR A 89 7.02 5.69 -12.69
N PRO A 90 8.26 5.79 -12.17
CA PRO A 90 8.73 6.97 -11.42
C PRO A 90 8.68 8.30 -12.19
N ARG A 91 8.51 8.27 -13.51
CA ARG A 91 8.40 9.46 -14.34
C ARG A 91 6.96 9.92 -14.52
N ASP A 92 5.99 9.14 -14.05
CA ASP A 92 4.59 9.51 -14.15
C ASP A 92 4.27 10.59 -13.13
N THR A 93 3.74 11.70 -13.61
CA THR A 93 3.35 12.84 -12.77
C THR A 93 2.01 12.62 -12.08
N ALA A 94 1.23 11.63 -12.49
CA ALA A 94 -0.09 11.28 -11.93
C ALA A 94 -0.32 9.76 -11.88
N PRO A 95 0.46 9.00 -11.08
CA PRO A 95 0.41 7.53 -11.08
C PRO A 95 -0.95 6.97 -10.63
N ARG A 96 -1.77 7.75 -9.91
CA ARG A 96 -3.17 7.39 -9.60
C ARG A 96 -4.02 7.21 -10.86
N GLU A 97 -3.90 8.10 -11.83
CA GLU A 97 -4.70 8.09 -13.05
C GLU A 97 -4.36 6.88 -13.93
N ALA A 98 -3.13 6.38 -13.81
CA ALA A 98 -2.69 5.18 -14.50
C ALA A 98 -3.33 3.88 -14.01
N LEU A 99 -3.90 3.88 -12.79
CA LEU A 99 -4.56 2.72 -12.21
C LEU A 99 -6.09 2.73 -12.35
N ILE A 100 -6.67 3.84 -12.82
CA ILE A 100 -8.15 4.04 -12.86
C ILE A 100 -8.64 4.21 -14.32
N ARG A 101 -7.74 4.30 -15.29
CA ARG A 101 -8.07 4.31 -16.72
C ARG A 101 -8.37 2.91 -17.23
#